data_AF-U6KIU1-F1
#
_entry.id   AF-U6KIU1-F1
#
_cell.length_a   1.000
_cell.length_b   1.000
_cell.length_c   1.000
_cell.angle_alpha   90.00
_cell.angle_beta   90.00
_cell.angle_gamma   90.00
#
_symmetry.space_group_name_H-M   'P 1'
#
loop_
_entity.id
_entity.type
_entity.pdbx_description
1 polymer ?
#
loop_
_entity_poly.entity_id
_entity_poly.type
_entity_poly.pdbx_seq_one_letter_code
_entity_poly.pdbx_strand_id
1 'polypeptide(L)'
;MGGSLSSACFVVYHQVTKESPQPPVAEAHAAAKEGTASTSTAPVEDSLASSSRASSASQLLPSGVTPSQESGSVEQTRLAKKPNPTLEVCREILKKPWLAKEDLDELVTQTERLCGQGYPLYAIETLGTIFIVFDTLYCATEVLGDPSLKDVWLPRLVRRTEGIRFTPKQSFLINDKSTRNAEVARTLSVALEYYRRGSRPPARMVVGLKEALFCEPASSKFNAEQWDPWRADAEDFRESIESSLAENK
;
A
#
# COMPACT_ATOMS: atom_id res chain seq x y z
N MET A 1 -11.31 15.53 -25.49
CA MET A 1 -11.53 15.95 -24.10
C MET A 1 -11.17 14.77 -23.21
N GLY A 2 -9.90 14.66 -22.82
CA GLY A 2 -9.43 13.63 -21.90
C GLY A 2 -9.25 14.27 -20.54
N GLY A 3 -10.30 14.27 -19.72
CA GLY A 3 -10.15 14.61 -18.31
C GLY A 3 -9.30 13.52 -17.66
N SER A 4 -8.19 13.88 -17.04
CA SER A 4 -7.40 12.94 -16.25
C SER A 4 -8.30 12.36 -15.16
N LEU A 5 -8.43 11.03 -15.10
CA LEU A 5 -9.15 10.33 -14.03
C LEU A 5 -8.63 10.72 -12.64
N SER A 6 -7.40 11.24 -12.55
CA SER A 6 -6.85 11.78 -11.30
C SER A 6 -7.64 13.00 -10.82
N SER A 7 -8.00 13.91 -11.73
CA SER A 7 -8.84 15.07 -11.42
C SER A 7 -10.26 14.65 -11.00
N ALA A 8 -10.81 13.57 -11.56
CA ALA A 8 -12.15 13.08 -11.21
C ALA A 8 -12.26 12.58 -9.74
N CYS A 9 -11.23 11.92 -9.18
CA CYS A 9 -11.22 11.57 -7.75
C CYS A 9 -11.22 12.83 -6.85
N PHE A 10 -10.63 13.94 -7.30
CA PHE A 10 -10.58 15.20 -6.56
C PHE A 10 -11.85 16.06 -6.73
N VAL A 11 -12.51 16.02 -7.89
CA VAL A 11 -13.78 16.75 -8.12
C VAL A 11 -14.91 16.21 -7.24
N VAL A 12 -14.97 14.88 -7.03
CA VAL A 12 -15.92 14.27 -6.08
C VAL A 12 -15.75 14.86 -4.67
N TYR A 13 -14.54 15.26 -4.31
CA TYR A 13 -14.20 15.81 -3.00
C TYR A 13 -14.75 17.22 -2.78
N HIS A 14 -14.70 18.08 -3.80
CA HIS A 14 -15.27 19.43 -3.73
C HIS A 14 -16.81 19.41 -3.79
N GLN A 15 -17.41 18.38 -4.38
CA GLN A 15 -18.86 18.20 -4.35
C GLN A 15 -19.36 17.80 -2.95
N VAL A 16 -18.62 16.94 -2.24
CA VAL A 16 -19.00 16.43 -0.91
C VAL A 16 -18.85 17.47 0.20
N THR A 17 -17.89 18.42 0.12
CA THR A 17 -17.74 19.47 1.14
C THR A 17 -18.78 20.59 1.04
N LYS A 18 -19.58 20.64 -0.03
CA LYS A 18 -20.73 21.57 -0.15
C LYS A 18 -22.03 21.01 0.42
N GLU A 19 -22.12 19.71 0.69
CA GLU A 19 -23.27 19.13 1.39
C GLU A 19 -23.06 19.27 2.91
N SER A 20 -23.71 20.29 3.47
CA SER A 20 -23.84 20.46 4.92
C SER A 20 -24.49 19.22 5.53
N PRO A 21 -24.04 18.71 6.69
CA PRO A 21 -24.68 17.56 7.34
C PRO A 21 -26.12 17.92 7.74
N GLN A 22 -27.11 17.45 6.98
CA GLN A 22 -28.49 17.48 7.45
C GLN A 22 -28.62 16.54 8.66
N PRO A 23 -29.26 16.98 9.75
CA PRO A 23 -29.52 16.13 10.89
C PRO A 23 -30.42 14.96 10.48
N PRO A 24 -30.22 13.76 11.03
CA PRO A 24 -31.04 12.59 10.70
C PRO A 24 -32.49 12.85 11.08
N VAL A 25 -33.35 12.89 10.07
CA VAL A 25 -34.81 12.86 10.25
C VAL A 25 -35.15 11.47 10.79
N ALA A 26 -35.67 11.44 12.02
CA ALA A 26 -36.12 10.22 12.67
C ALA A 26 -37.38 9.70 11.95
N GLU A 27 -37.19 8.78 11.02
CA GLU A 27 -38.30 8.09 10.35
C GLU A 27 -38.56 6.75 11.03
N ALA A 28 -39.64 6.72 11.82
CA ALA A 28 -40.17 5.52 12.43
C ALA A 28 -40.91 4.70 11.37
N HIS A 29 -40.42 3.49 11.06
CA HIS A 29 -41.22 2.51 10.32
C HIS A 29 -41.33 1.18 11.04
N ALA A 30 -42.59 0.78 11.14
CA ALA A 30 -43.15 -0.33 11.85
C ALA A 30 -42.91 -1.69 11.18
N ALA A 31 -43.11 -2.72 11.99
CA ALA A 31 -43.02 -4.14 11.69
C ALA A 31 -44.04 -4.67 10.65
N ALA A 32 -43.61 -5.70 9.90
CA ALA A 32 -44.35 -6.80 9.25
C ALA A 32 -43.58 -7.21 7.97
N LYS A 33 -43.41 -8.47 7.54
CA LYS A 33 -43.96 -9.79 7.88
C LYS A 33 -43.06 -10.86 7.23
N GLU A 34 -43.14 -12.07 7.76
CA GLU A 34 -42.58 -13.32 7.21
C GLU A 34 -43.00 -13.63 5.76
N GLY A 35 -42.15 -14.38 5.04
CA GLY A 35 -42.46 -14.89 3.70
C GLY A 35 -41.39 -15.82 3.11
N THR A 36 -41.39 -17.07 3.58
CA THR A 36 -41.26 -18.35 2.85
C THR A 36 -40.27 -18.55 1.67
N ALA A 37 -39.54 -19.67 1.78
CA ALA A 37 -38.55 -20.27 0.89
C ALA A 37 -38.99 -20.64 -0.54
N SER A 38 -38.02 -20.77 -1.46
CA SER A 38 -37.85 -21.98 -2.30
C SER A 38 -36.53 -22.04 -3.10
N THR A 39 -35.96 -23.23 -2.99
CA THR A 39 -34.97 -24.02 -3.76
C THR A 39 -34.91 -23.81 -5.28
N SER A 40 -33.72 -24.04 -5.90
CA SER A 40 -33.50 -24.86 -7.13
C SER A 40 -32.16 -24.50 -7.82
N THR A 41 -31.10 -25.31 -7.73
CA THR A 41 -30.60 -26.35 -8.68
C THR A 41 -29.57 -25.83 -9.71
N ALA A 42 -28.39 -26.46 -9.71
CA ALA A 42 -27.21 -26.32 -10.60
C ALA A 42 -27.46 -26.89 -12.03
N PRO A 43 -26.48 -27.15 -12.96
CA PRO A 43 -25.01 -26.97 -12.94
C PRO A 43 -24.33 -26.46 -14.27
N VAL A 44 -23.01 -26.18 -14.17
CA VAL A 44 -21.87 -26.49 -15.08
C VAL A 44 -21.98 -26.23 -16.60
N GLU A 45 -21.01 -25.50 -17.17
CA GLU A 45 -20.14 -26.03 -18.24
C GLU A 45 -18.86 -25.20 -18.49
N ASP A 46 -17.78 -25.94 -18.69
CA ASP A 46 -16.39 -25.56 -18.93
C ASP A 46 -16.17 -24.99 -20.34
N SER A 47 -15.20 -24.08 -20.48
CA SER A 47 -14.42 -23.93 -21.72
C SER A 47 -13.12 -23.16 -21.46
N LEU A 48 -12.04 -23.90 -21.20
CA LEU A 48 -10.67 -23.41 -21.25
C LEU A 48 -10.09 -23.68 -22.65
N ALA A 49 -9.78 -22.63 -23.39
CA ALA A 49 -8.99 -22.72 -24.62
C ALA A 49 -7.52 -22.41 -24.32
N SER A 50 -6.69 -23.45 -24.48
CA SER A 50 -5.23 -23.40 -24.53
C SER A 50 -4.74 -22.53 -25.70
N SER A 51 -3.81 -21.60 -25.44
CA SER A 51 -3.05 -20.91 -26.49
C SER A 51 -1.58 -21.30 -26.44
N SER A 52 -1.10 -21.80 -27.58
CA SER A 52 0.20 -22.40 -27.80
C SER A 52 1.33 -21.39 -28.00
N ARG A 53 2.54 -21.89 -27.67
CA ARG A 53 3.87 -21.36 -27.96
C ARG A 53 4.15 -21.17 -29.46
N ALA A 54 4.95 -20.14 -29.76
CA ALA A 54 6.03 -20.04 -30.77
C ALA A 54 6.53 -18.58 -30.71
N SER A 55 7.74 -18.15 -31.03
CA SER A 55 8.97 -18.78 -31.49
C SER A 55 10.11 -17.75 -31.32
N SER A 56 11.32 -18.27 -31.38
CA SER A 56 12.64 -17.64 -31.43
C SER A 56 12.77 -16.33 -32.22
N ALA A 57 13.64 -15.45 -31.73
CA ALA A 57 14.45 -14.57 -32.57
C ALA A 57 15.81 -14.33 -31.90
N SER A 58 16.83 -15.04 -32.37
CA SER A 58 18.24 -14.74 -32.14
C SER A 58 18.61 -13.50 -32.96
N GLN A 59 19.26 -12.52 -32.36
CA GLN A 59 20.01 -11.50 -33.09
C GLN A 59 21.41 -11.30 -32.48
N LEU A 60 22.34 -11.20 -33.42
CA LEU A 60 23.79 -11.17 -33.31
C LEU A 60 24.35 -9.77 -32.99
N LEU A 61 25.45 -9.77 -32.18
CA LEU A 61 26.65 -8.90 -32.23
C LEU A 61 26.50 -7.39 -31.90
N PRO A 62 27.58 -6.62 -31.55
CA PRO A 62 29.02 -6.94 -31.61
C PRO A 62 29.85 -6.66 -30.35
N SER A 63 31.03 -7.29 -30.34
CA SER A 63 32.19 -7.04 -29.47
C SER A 63 32.80 -5.65 -29.70
N GLY A 64 33.33 -5.06 -28.62
CA GLY A 64 34.41 -4.07 -28.70
C GLY A 64 34.22 -2.85 -27.81
N VAL A 65 34.57 -2.96 -26.53
CA VAL A 65 34.92 -1.79 -25.70
C VAL A 65 36.17 -2.11 -24.89
N THR A 66 37.21 -1.33 -25.18
CA THR A 66 38.50 -1.27 -24.51
C THR A 66 38.38 -0.72 -23.08
N PRO A 67 39.09 -1.26 -22.08
CA PRO A 67 39.13 -0.66 -20.75
C PRO A 67 40.20 0.43 -20.69
N SER A 68 39.77 1.70 -20.57
CA SER A 68 40.64 2.82 -20.19
C SER A 68 40.88 2.79 -18.69
N GLN A 69 42.15 2.67 -18.29
CA GLN A 69 42.63 2.92 -16.93
C GLN A 69 42.51 4.41 -16.63
N GLU A 70 41.68 4.77 -15.66
CA GLU A 70 41.74 6.07 -15.00
C GLU A 70 42.07 5.85 -13.53
N SER A 71 43.33 6.13 -13.19
CA SER A 71 43.84 6.16 -11.83
C SER A 71 43.33 7.42 -11.12
N GLY A 72 42.17 7.30 -10.48
CA GLY A 72 41.64 8.28 -9.54
C GLY A 72 41.72 7.74 -8.12
N SER A 73 42.80 8.07 -7.41
CA SER A 73 42.96 7.75 -5.98
C SER A 73 42.01 8.62 -5.15
N VAL A 74 40.78 8.17 -4.98
CA VAL A 74 39.86 8.69 -3.96
C VAL A 74 39.96 7.75 -2.76
N GLU A 75 40.56 8.24 -1.69
CA GLU A 75 40.69 7.56 -0.41
C GLU A 75 39.30 7.46 0.24
N GLN A 76 38.54 6.48 -0.25
CA GLN A 76 37.24 6.12 0.26
C GLN A 76 37.46 5.42 1.60
N THR A 77 37.35 6.19 2.67
CA THR A 77 37.36 5.70 4.04
C THR A 77 36.25 4.66 4.18
N ARG A 78 36.63 3.38 4.03
CA ARG A 78 35.77 2.23 4.27
C ARG A 78 35.44 2.21 5.75
N LEU A 79 34.37 2.90 6.12
CA LEU A 79 33.73 2.72 7.41
C LEU A 79 33.34 1.23 7.48
N ALA A 80 34.11 0.43 8.22
CA ALA A 80 33.86 -0.98 8.38
C ALA A 80 32.48 -1.15 9.01
N LYS A 81 31.48 -1.45 8.17
CA LYS A 81 30.09 -1.63 8.59
C LYS A 81 30.06 -2.84 9.52
N LYS A 82 29.89 -2.62 10.82
CA LYS A 82 29.76 -3.72 11.78
C LYS A 82 28.60 -4.62 11.34
N PRO A 83 28.78 -5.95 11.34
CA PRO A 83 27.72 -6.88 10.96
C PRO A 83 26.50 -6.71 11.87
N ASN A 84 25.31 -7.01 11.34
CA ASN A 84 24.06 -6.93 12.11
C ASN A 84 24.18 -7.84 13.35
N PRO A 85 24.07 -7.30 14.58
CA PRO A 85 24.28 -8.09 15.80
C PRO A 85 23.29 -9.26 15.90
N THR A 86 22.08 -9.12 15.36
CA THR A 86 21.07 -10.19 15.31
C THR A 86 21.53 -11.35 14.43
N LEU A 87 22.19 -11.07 13.30
CA LEU A 87 22.77 -12.12 12.44
C LEU A 87 23.94 -12.82 13.14
N GLU A 88 24.75 -12.09 13.90
CA GLU A 88 25.84 -12.69 14.67
C GLU A 88 25.30 -13.65 15.74
N VAL A 89 24.26 -13.26 16.48
CA VAL A 89 23.61 -14.16 17.46
C VAL A 89 23.04 -15.40 16.79
N CYS A 90 22.33 -15.25 15.66
CA CYS A 90 21.82 -16.42 14.90
C CYS A 90 22.97 -17.33 14.46
N ARG A 91 24.07 -16.76 13.97
CA ARG A 91 25.26 -17.49 13.55
C ARG A 91 25.88 -18.28 14.70
N GLU A 92 26.01 -17.69 15.89
CA GLU A 92 26.57 -18.39 17.05
C GLU A 92 25.66 -19.53 17.54
N ILE A 93 24.33 -19.35 17.50
CA ILE A 93 23.39 -20.42 17.84
C ILE A 93 23.50 -21.58 16.83
N LEU A 94 23.52 -21.27 15.54
CA LEU A 94 23.56 -22.25 14.45
C LEU A 94 24.90 -23.02 14.36
N LYS A 95 25.98 -22.55 15.00
CA LYS A 95 27.26 -23.27 15.10
C LYS A 95 27.26 -24.41 16.11
N LYS A 96 26.29 -24.46 17.02
CA LYS A 96 26.25 -25.48 18.07
C LYS A 96 25.92 -26.85 17.46
N PRO A 97 26.60 -27.94 17.87
CA PRO A 97 26.33 -29.28 17.35
C PRO A 97 24.95 -29.81 17.76
N TRP A 98 24.39 -29.30 18.85
CA TRP A 98 23.06 -29.62 19.36
C TRP A 98 22.42 -28.34 19.90
N LEU A 99 21.13 -28.12 19.60
CA LEU A 99 20.38 -26.96 20.07
C LEU A 99 19.59 -27.34 21.33
N ALA A 100 19.85 -26.64 22.44
CA ALA A 100 18.98 -26.72 23.61
C ALA A 100 17.64 -26.04 23.31
N LYS A 101 16.63 -26.28 24.15
CA LYS A 101 15.32 -25.63 24.00
C LYS A 101 15.45 -24.11 24.04
N GLU A 102 16.29 -23.60 24.93
CA GLU A 102 16.57 -22.18 25.11
C GLU A 102 17.23 -21.58 23.86
N ASP A 103 18.11 -22.33 23.20
CA ASP A 103 18.76 -21.92 21.95
C ASP A 103 17.75 -21.85 20.80
N LEU A 104 16.78 -22.76 20.76
CA LEU A 104 15.70 -22.76 19.78
C LEU A 104 14.77 -21.56 19.99
N ASP A 105 14.36 -21.28 21.23
CA ASP A 105 13.51 -20.14 21.57
C ASP A 105 14.22 -18.80 21.26
N GLU A 106 15.52 -18.71 21.56
CA GLU A 106 16.34 -17.54 21.22
C GLU A 106 16.51 -17.41 19.69
N LEU A 107 16.74 -18.51 18.96
CA LEU A 107 16.85 -18.50 17.51
C LEU A 107 15.54 -18.07 16.86
N VAL A 108 14.38 -18.58 17.32
CA VAL A 108 13.06 -18.13 16.86
C VAL A 108 12.92 -16.64 17.12
N THR A 109 13.25 -16.17 18.33
CA THR A 109 13.18 -14.75 18.67
C THR A 109 14.06 -13.88 17.76
N GLN A 110 15.30 -14.28 17.50
CA GLN A 110 16.22 -13.52 16.63
C GLN A 110 15.80 -13.61 15.16
N THR A 111 15.29 -14.76 14.70
CA THR A 111 14.77 -14.93 13.33
C THR A 111 13.51 -14.09 13.13
N GLU A 112 12.61 -14.04 14.12
CA GLU A 112 11.47 -13.13 14.12
C GLU A 112 11.87 -11.66 14.23
N ARG A 113 13.01 -11.34 14.83
CA ARG A 113 13.60 -9.99 14.78
C ARG A 113 14.18 -9.70 13.41
N LEU A 114 14.80 -10.66 12.72
CA LEU A 114 15.28 -10.48 11.35
C LEU A 114 14.12 -10.35 10.35
N CYS A 115 13.12 -11.22 10.45
CA CYS A 115 11.91 -11.18 9.62
C CYS A 115 11.00 -10.00 10.00
N GLY A 116 10.90 -9.67 11.30
CA GLY A 116 10.14 -8.54 11.82
C GLY A 116 10.86 -7.20 11.68
N GLN A 117 12.17 -7.20 11.45
CA GLN A 117 12.91 -6.08 10.84
C GLN A 117 12.54 -5.91 9.37
N GLY A 118 11.48 -6.58 8.87
CA GLY A 118 10.69 -6.12 7.74
C GLY A 118 10.45 -4.63 7.90
N TYR A 119 11.28 -3.86 7.21
CA TYR A 119 11.52 -2.46 7.49
C TYR A 119 10.17 -1.74 7.48
N PRO A 120 9.89 -0.79 8.40
CA PRO A 120 8.74 0.08 8.28
C PRO A 120 8.57 0.63 6.85
N LEU A 121 9.69 0.84 6.16
CA LEU A 121 9.75 1.12 4.73
C LEU A 121 9.08 0.05 3.85
N TYR A 122 9.41 -1.23 3.99
CA TYR A 122 8.76 -2.31 3.24
C TYR A 122 7.26 -2.42 3.56
N ALA A 123 6.88 -2.20 4.82
CA ALA A 123 5.47 -2.14 5.22
C ALA A 123 4.76 -0.96 4.55
N ILE A 124 5.34 0.23 4.56
CA ILE A 124 4.81 1.41 3.85
C ILE A 124 4.70 1.15 2.35
N GLU A 125 5.72 0.54 1.73
CA GLU A 125 5.71 0.25 0.31
C GLU A 125 4.63 -0.74 -0.08
N THR A 126 4.46 -1.80 0.71
CA THR A 126 3.47 -2.84 0.45
C THR A 126 2.06 -2.33 0.75
N LEU A 127 1.82 -1.81 1.95
CA LEU A 127 0.52 -1.29 2.35
C LEU A 127 0.13 -0.05 1.55
N GLY A 128 1.08 0.82 1.22
CA GLY A 128 0.88 2.01 0.41
C GLY A 128 0.41 1.64 -1.00
N THR A 129 1.03 0.65 -1.65
CA THR A 129 0.57 0.20 -2.97
C THR A 129 -0.83 -0.39 -2.91
N ILE A 130 -1.11 -1.23 -1.90
CA ILE A 130 -2.44 -1.80 -1.71
C ILE A 130 -3.46 -0.67 -1.49
N PHE A 131 -3.15 0.29 -0.63
CA PHE A 131 -3.99 1.45 -0.34
C PHE A 131 -4.31 2.27 -1.60
N ILE A 132 -3.31 2.58 -2.43
CA ILE A 132 -3.51 3.32 -3.68
C ILE A 132 -4.44 2.54 -4.62
N VAL A 133 -4.23 1.23 -4.78
CA VAL A 133 -5.11 0.38 -5.60
C VAL A 133 -6.55 0.38 -5.07
N PHE A 134 -6.74 0.23 -3.75
CA PHE A 134 -8.07 0.25 -3.15
C PHE A 134 -8.76 1.62 -3.34
N ASP A 135 -8.08 2.73 -3.09
CA ASP A 135 -8.67 4.07 -3.24
C ASP A 135 -9.02 4.36 -4.71
N THR A 136 -8.15 4.00 -5.65
CA THR A 136 -8.44 4.15 -7.09
C THR A 136 -9.63 3.31 -7.53
N LEU A 137 -9.68 2.03 -7.13
CA LEU A 137 -10.82 1.17 -7.46
C LEU A 137 -12.12 1.70 -6.82
N TYR A 138 -12.05 2.17 -5.58
CA TYR A 138 -13.20 2.74 -4.90
C TYR A 138 -13.71 3.98 -5.63
N CYS A 139 -12.84 4.96 -5.96
CA CYS A 139 -13.22 6.11 -6.79
C CYS A 139 -13.88 5.66 -8.10
N ALA A 140 -13.29 4.67 -8.79
CA ALA A 140 -13.85 4.18 -10.04
C ALA A 140 -15.26 3.60 -9.84
N THR A 141 -15.53 2.92 -8.72
CA THR A 141 -16.88 2.42 -8.43
C THR A 141 -17.89 3.51 -8.14
N GLU A 142 -17.49 4.60 -7.49
CA GLU A 142 -18.38 5.74 -7.26
C GLU A 142 -18.79 6.40 -8.58
N VAL A 143 -17.85 6.48 -9.54
CA VAL A 143 -18.14 7.02 -10.90
C VAL A 143 -18.99 6.05 -11.72
N LEU A 144 -18.71 4.75 -11.64
CA LEU A 144 -19.40 3.74 -12.42
C LEU A 144 -20.77 3.36 -11.85
N GLY A 145 -21.01 3.54 -10.55
CA GLY A 145 -22.23 3.13 -9.86
C GLY A 145 -22.43 1.60 -9.86
N ASP A 146 -23.69 1.16 -9.98
CA ASP A 146 -24.08 -0.26 -9.98
C ASP A 146 -23.35 -1.12 -11.04
N PRO A 147 -23.10 -0.64 -12.27
CA PRO A 147 -22.28 -1.34 -13.27
C PRO A 147 -20.87 -1.76 -12.81
N SER A 148 -20.35 -1.18 -11.72
CA SER A 148 -19.02 -1.53 -11.21
C SER A 148 -18.90 -2.94 -10.64
N LEU A 149 -20.02 -3.61 -10.36
CA LEU A 149 -20.07 -4.94 -9.75
C LEU A 149 -19.20 -5.04 -8.48
N LYS A 150 -19.18 -3.97 -7.67
CA LYS A 150 -18.38 -3.84 -6.44
C LYS A 150 -18.51 -5.07 -5.54
N ASP A 151 -19.73 -5.58 -5.36
CA ASP A 151 -20.03 -6.72 -4.49
C ASP A 151 -19.40 -8.04 -4.98
N VAL A 152 -19.03 -8.14 -6.26
CA VAL A 152 -18.42 -9.35 -6.84
C VAL A 152 -16.90 -9.35 -6.65
N TRP A 153 -16.23 -8.23 -6.95
CA TRP A 153 -14.77 -8.18 -6.96
C TRP A 153 -14.17 -7.75 -5.62
N LEU A 154 -14.85 -6.91 -4.83
CA LEU A 154 -14.31 -6.40 -3.56
C LEU A 154 -14.03 -7.53 -2.56
N PRO A 155 -14.94 -8.50 -2.30
CA PRO A 155 -14.64 -9.62 -1.40
C PRO A 155 -13.44 -10.46 -1.85
N ARG A 156 -13.22 -10.59 -3.16
CA ARG A 156 -12.06 -11.31 -3.72
C ARG A 156 -10.76 -10.56 -3.46
N LEU A 157 -10.77 -9.23 -3.61
CA LEU A 157 -9.62 -8.39 -3.32
C LEU A 157 -9.29 -8.37 -1.83
N VAL A 158 -10.32 -8.26 -0.97
CA VAL A 158 -10.18 -8.33 0.49
C VAL A 158 -9.55 -9.65 0.91
N ARG A 159 -10.05 -10.79 0.40
CA ARG A 159 -9.48 -12.12 0.69
C ARG A 159 -7.99 -12.23 0.33
N ARG A 160 -7.57 -11.63 -0.79
CA ARG A 160 -6.16 -11.64 -1.22
C ARG A 160 -5.25 -10.79 -0.34
N THR A 161 -5.79 -9.77 0.33
CA THR A 161 -5.03 -8.79 1.12
C THR A 161 -5.22 -8.95 2.62
N GLU A 162 -6.00 -9.93 3.06
CA GLU A 162 -6.33 -10.17 4.48
C GLU A 162 -5.10 -10.55 5.32
N GLY A 163 -4.17 -11.31 4.74
CA GLY A 163 -2.91 -11.70 5.39
C GLY A 163 -1.88 -10.58 5.49
N ILE A 164 -2.10 -9.45 4.81
CA ILE A 164 -1.17 -8.33 4.78
C ILE A 164 -1.61 -7.31 5.84
N ARG A 165 -1.12 -7.48 7.07
CA ARG A 165 -1.38 -6.59 8.20
C ARG A 165 -0.08 -6.12 8.81
N PHE A 166 0.00 -4.83 9.13
CA PHE A 166 1.12 -4.30 9.89
C PHE A 166 0.79 -4.35 11.37
N THR A 167 1.60 -5.11 12.12
CA THR A 167 1.53 -5.15 13.59
C THR A 167 2.79 -4.49 14.13
N PRO A 168 2.70 -3.25 14.66
CA PRO A 168 3.87 -2.57 15.21
C PRO A 168 4.39 -3.35 16.42
N LYS A 169 5.66 -3.78 16.39
CA LYS A 169 6.31 -4.32 17.60
C LYS A 169 6.73 -3.16 18.51
N GLN A 170 6.54 -3.32 19.82
CA GLN A 170 6.80 -2.27 20.81
C GLN A 170 8.28 -1.83 20.89
N SER A 171 9.20 -2.62 20.32
CA SER A 171 10.64 -2.37 20.33
C SER A 171 11.16 -1.33 19.31
N PHE A 172 10.31 -0.78 18.43
CA PHE A 172 10.75 0.10 17.33
C PHE A 172 10.90 1.60 17.69
N LEU A 173 10.71 1.97 18.96
CA LEU A 173 10.63 3.37 19.41
C LEU A 173 11.98 4.06 19.65
N ILE A 174 13.10 3.49 19.20
CA ILE A 174 14.45 3.99 19.54
C ILE A 174 14.94 5.09 18.57
N ASN A 175 14.26 5.34 17.43
CA ASN A 175 14.68 6.33 16.45
C ASN A 175 13.50 7.14 15.88
N ASP A 176 13.56 8.47 15.94
CA ASP A 176 12.49 9.38 15.49
C ASP A 176 12.03 9.15 14.04
N LYS A 177 12.95 8.82 13.12
CA LYS A 177 12.59 8.50 11.72
C LYS A 177 11.80 7.18 11.62
N SER A 178 12.12 6.21 12.49
CA SER A 178 11.38 4.96 12.60
C SER A 178 9.97 5.20 13.14
N THR A 179 9.82 6.18 14.03
CA THR A 179 8.52 6.55 14.62
C THR A 179 7.53 7.04 13.56
N ARG A 180 7.93 7.98 12.69
CA ARG A 180 7.05 8.48 11.61
C ARG A 180 6.64 7.38 10.64
N ASN A 181 7.60 6.57 10.18
CA ASN A 181 7.29 5.48 9.26
C ASN A 181 6.35 4.43 9.89
N ALA A 182 6.54 4.13 11.17
CA ALA A 182 5.65 3.25 11.92
C ALA A 182 4.24 3.85 12.07
N GLU A 183 4.13 5.17 12.21
CA GLU A 183 2.85 5.88 12.24
C GLU A 183 2.14 5.82 10.89
N VAL A 184 2.83 6.13 9.79
CA VAL A 184 2.27 6.01 8.42
C VAL A 184 1.83 4.57 8.15
N ALA A 185 2.65 3.57 8.47
CA ALA A 185 2.29 2.16 8.32
C ALA A 185 1.07 1.75 9.17
N ARG A 186 0.95 2.27 10.40
CA ARG A 186 -0.21 2.06 11.27
C ARG A 186 -1.47 2.69 10.66
N THR A 187 -1.37 3.93 10.20
CA THR A 187 -2.49 4.66 9.59
C THR A 187 -2.94 4.01 8.28
N LEU A 188 -2.00 3.51 7.45
CA LEU A 188 -2.31 2.70 6.28
C LEU A 188 -3.08 1.43 6.64
N SER A 189 -2.65 0.72 7.69
CA SER A 189 -3.33 -0.48 8.19
C SER A 189 -4.78 -0.15 8.58
N VAL A 190 -5.00 0.95 9.29
CA VAL A 190 -6.35 1.44 9.66
C VAL A 190 -7.17 1.81 8.43
N ALA A 191 -6.60 2.52 7.47
CA ALA A 191 -7.30 2.88 6.23
C ALA A 191 -7.73 1.64 5.43
N LEU A 192 -6.90 0.61 5.37
CA LEU A 192 -7.26 -0.64 4.70
C LEU A 192 -8.41 -1.38 5.39
N GLU A 193 -8.57 -1.26 6.71
CA GLU A 193 -9.74 -1.80 7.41
C GLU A 193 -11.06 -1.15 6.97
N TYR A 194 -11.08 0.13 6.63
CA TYR A 194 -12.28 0.77 6.05
C TYR A 194 -12.67 0.08 4.74
N TYR A 195 -11.70 -0.10 3.83
CA TYR A 195 -11.95 -0.73 2.55
C TYR A 195 -12.36 -2.19 2.68
N ARG A 196 -11.79 -2.93 3.63
CA ARG A 196 -12.21 -4.31 3.95
C ARG A 196 -13.67 -4.38 4.40
N ARG A 197 -14.19 -3.32 5.02
CA ARG A 197 -15.61 -3.18 5.41
C ARG A 197 -16.50 -2.63 4.29
N GLY A 198 -15.96 -2.39 3.09
CA GLY A 198 -16.70 -1.83 1.96
C GLY A 198 -16.90 -0.33 2.00
N SER A 199 -16.26 0.36 2.95
CA SER A 199 -16.33 1.82 3.14
C SER A 199 -15.04 2.51 2.74
N ARG A 200 -15.11 3.77 2.30
CA ARG A 200 -13.91 4.58 2.09
C ARG A 200 -13.46 5.22 3.42
N PRO A 201 -12.15 5.31 3.71
CA PRO A 201 -11.66 6.07 4.85
C PRO A 201 -12.09 7.54 4.79
N PRO A 202 -12.12 8.26 5.92
CA PRO A 202 -12.38 9.68 5.92
C PRO A 202 -11.44 10.41 4.97
N ALA A 203 -12.01 11.30 4.17
CA ALA A 203 -11.34 12.24 3.30
C ALA A 203 -9.93 12.63 3.81
N ARG A 204 -9.87 13.38 4.91
CA ARG A 204 -8.61 13.88 5.51
C ARG A 204 -7.51 12.81 5.68
N MET A 205 -7.91 11.57 5.98
CA MET A 205 -6.98 10.44 6.15
C MET A 205 -6.43 10.00 4.79
N VAL A 206 -7.27 9.92 3.75
CA VAL A 206 -6.84 9.52 2.41
C VAL A 206 -5.83 10.52 1.85
N VAL A 207 -6.13 11.82 1.95
CA VAL A 207 -5.22 12.88 1.47
C VAL A 207 -3.92 12.87 2.26
N GLY A 208 -3.98 12.90 3.60
CA GLY A 208 -2.78 12.87 4.42
C GLY A 208 -1.91 11.63 4.20
N LEU A 209 -2.51 10.47 3.93
CA LEU A 209 -1.77 9.27 3.56
C LEU A 209 -1.11 9.38 2.18
N LYS A 210 -1.78 9.94 1.17
CA LYS A 210 -1.20 10.15 -0.16
C LYS A 210 -0.03 11.13 -0.10
N GLU A 211 -0.18 12.26 0.60
CA GLU A 211 0.91 13.20 0.83
C GLU A 211 2.08 12.53 1.55
N ALA A 212 1.79 11.74 2.59
CA ALA A 212 2.82 11.02 3.33
C ALA A 212 3.57 9.98 2.47
N LEU A 213 2.88 9.38 1.50
CA LEU A 213 3.50 8.42 0.59
C LEU A 213 4.33 9.10 -0.51
N PHE A 214 3.82 10.17 -1.13
CA PHE A 214 4.39 10.70 -2.37
C PHE A 214 5.27 11.94 -2.20
N CYS A 215 5.00 12.76 -1.17
CA CYS A 215 5.63 14.07 -0.99
C CYS A 215 6.67 14.08 0.13
N GLU A 216 6.68 13.09 1.02
CA GLU A 216 7.66 13.03 2.10
C GLU A 216 9.01 12.46 1.63
N PRO A 217 10.15 13.00 2.13
CA PRO A 217 11.49 12.58 1.72
C PRO A 217 11.92 11.19 2.29
N ALA A 218 10.97 10.34 2.67
CA ALA A 218 11.26 9.01 3.20
C ALA A 218 11.82 8.12 2.09
N SER A 219 12.88 7.34 2.36
CA SER A 219 13.48 6.40 1.41
C SER A 219 12.49 5.26 1.09
N SER A 220 11.57 5.51 0.17
CA SER A 220 10.59 4.54 -0.32
C SER A 220 10.55 4.56 -1.84
N LYS A 221 10.04 3.49 -2.45
CA LYS A 221 9.79 3.41 -3.89
C LYS A 221 8.86 4.51 -4.43
N PHE A 222 8.12 5.20 -3.56
CA PHE A 222 7.24 6.30 -3.96
C PHE A 222 8.00 7.57 -4.33
N ASN A 223 9.31 7.66 -4.03
CA ASN A 223 10.17 8.74 -4.50
C ASN A 223 10.60 8.59 -5.96
N ALA A 224 10.32 7.45 -6.60
CA ALA A 224 10.66 7.27 -8.01
C ALA A 224 9.89 8.26 -8.89
N GLU A 225 10.51 8.68 -10.00
CA GLU A 225 9.98 9.67 -10.97
C GLU A 225 8.60 9.27 -11.52
N GLN A 226 8.30 7.97 -11.62
CA GLN A 226 6.99 7.48 -12.05
C GLN A 226 5.81 7.97 -11.17
N TRP A 227 6.10 8.46 -9.96
CA TRP A 227 5.11 9.03 -9.04
C TRP A 227 5.06 10.56 -9.06
N ASP A 228 5.85 11.23 -9.90
CA ASP A 228 5.82 12.69 -10.06
C ASP A 228 4.42 13.23 -10.43
N PRO A 229 3.62 12.56 -11.28
CA PRO A 229 2.25 13.02 -11.54
C PRO A 229 1.39 13.12 -10.27
N TRP A 230 1.58 12.20 -9.32
CA TRP A 230 0.86 12.22 -8.04
C TRP A 230 1.33 13.34 -7.11
N ARG A 231 2.61 13.71 -7.19
CA ARG A 231 3.15 14.87 -6.47
C ARG A 231 2.61 16.18 -7.04
N ALA A 232 2.58 16.30 -8.36
CA ALA A 232 2.00 17.46 -9.05
C ALA A 232 0.51 17.64 -8.67
N ASP A 233 -0.27 16.55 -8.72
CA ASP A 233 -1.68 16.58 -8.31
C ASP A 233 -1.85 17.06 -6.84
N ALA A 234 -0.92 16.71 -5.95
CA ALA A 234 -0.95 17.14 -4.55
C ALA A 234 -0.57 18.63 -4.37
N GLU A 235 0.34 19.16 -5.18
CA GLU A 235 0.65 20.59 -5.22
C GLU A 235 -0.56 21.39 -5.74
N ASP A 236 -1.13 20.99 -6.88
CA ASP A 236 -2.31 21.62 -7.47
C ASP A 236 -3.49 21.66 -6.48
N PHE A 237 -3.67 20.57 -5.72
CA PHE A 237 -4.68 20.51 -4.67
C PHE A 237 -4.40 21.52 -3.54
N ARG A 238 -3.15 21.65 -3.09
CA ARG A 238 -2.79 22.64 -2.05
C ARG A 238 -3.05 24.06 -2.52
N GLU A 239 -2.65 24.40 -3.75
CA GLU A 239 -2.90 25.71 -4.35
C GLU A 239 -4.40 26.02 -4.45
N SER A 240 -5.22 25.03 -4.81
CA SER A 240 -6.68 25.17 -4.86
C SER A 240 -7.28 25.47 -3.49
N ILE A 241 -6.83 24.78 -2.43
CA ILE A 241 -7.30 25.03 -1.07
C ILE A 241 -6.89 26.43 -0.59
N GLU A 242 -5.65 26.84 -0.81
CA GLU A 242 -5.15 28.17 -0.44
C GLU A 242 -5.94 29.29 -1.14
N SER A 243 -6.22 29.11 -2.43
CA SER A 243 -7.03 30.05 -3.22
C SER A 243 -8.44 30.18 -2.65
N SER A 244 -9.09 29.06 -2.32
CA SER A 244 -10.45 29.06 -1.75
C SER A 244 -10.52 29.71 -0.36
N LEU A 245 -9.45 29.66 0.43
CA LEU A 245 -9.39 30.30 1.74
C LEU A 245 -9.16 31.81 1.64
N ALA A 246 -8.42 32.26 0.63
CA ALA A 246 -8.17 33.68 0.38
C ALA A 246 -9.43 34.42 -0.10
N GLU A 247 -10.28 33.78 -0.90
CA GLU A 247 -11.54 34.37 -1.41
C GLU A 247 -12.62 34.57 -0.34
N ASN A 248 -12.55 33.81 0.76
CA ASN A 248 -13.53 33.86 1.85
C ASN A 248 -13.17 34.87 2.96
N LYS A 249 -12.19 35.75 2.71
CA LYS A 249 -11.62 36.69 3.69
C LYS A 249 -11.94 38.13 3.34
#